data_AF-A0A0N8JWS6-F1
#
_entry.id   AF-A0A0N8JWS6-F1
#
_cell.length_a   1.000
_cell.length_b   1.000
_cell.length_c   1.000
_cell.angle_alpha   90.00
_cell.angle_beta   90.00
_cell.angle_gamma   90.00
#
_symmetry.space_group_name_H-M   'P 1'
#
loop_
_entity.id
_entity.type
_entity.pdbx_description
1 polymer ?
#
loop_
_entity_poly.entity_id
_entity_poly.type
_entity_poly.pdbx_seq_one_letter_code
_entity_poly.pdbx_strand_id
1 'polypeptide(L)'
;MDDTEILNTAVLTGKKATVPVRTVAVEEDGSITDVSEFTDCRSTDKDILKVSDRCDYVFVNGKETKGRAKMAVNFTYSYLSAQLEMNVWIPRLPLQIEVSDTELSQIKGWRVPIVASRRNSWDSEEEDRKAKGCTLQYQHALVQVLTHFVAERADQRGRPAYFLGRDWQVDVTPLVRYFLRVEDSRVARLHRGRVLSGRDAGVTAVQ
;
A
#
# COMPACT_ATOMS: atom_id res chain seq x y z
N MET A 1 1.84 -14.80 -5.04
CA MET A 1 2.92 -14.39 -4.13
C MET A 1 3.49 -15.70 -3.64
N ASP A 2 4.78 -15.88 -3.83
CA ASP A 2 5.44 -17.08 -3.32
C ASP A 2 5.44 -17.02 -1.78
N ASP A 3 5.35 -18.18 -1.13
CA ASP A 3 5.22 -18.29 0.33
C ASP A 3 6.47 -17.79 1.10
N THR A 4 7.53 -17.41 0.39
CA THR A 4 8.81 -16.92 0.92
C THR A 4 9.04 -15.43 0.67
N GLU A 5 7.98 -14.66 0.38
CA GLU A 5 8.07 -13.23 0.07
C GLU A 5 7.28 -12.37 1.03
N ILE A 6 7.87 -11.25 1.47
CA ILE A 6 7.20 -10.27 2.32
C ILE A 6 7.39 -8.85 1.77
N LEU A 7 6.29 -8.17 1.48
CA LEU A 7 6.28 -6.77 1.06
C LEU A 7 6.09 -5.88 2.28
N ASN A 8 7.04 -4.97 2.52
CA ASN A 8 6.98 -4.03 3.62
C ASN A 8 6.02 -2.85 3.33
N THR A 9 4.73 -3.15 3.29
CA THR A 9 3.67 -2.13 3.20
C THR A 9 3.50 -1.33 4.49
N ALA A 10 4.15 -1.76 5.59
CA ALA A 10 4.12 -1.05 6.87
C ALA A 10 4.77 0.34 6.77
N VAL A 11 5.75 0.52 5.88
CA VAL A 11 6.33 1.84 5.57
C VAL A 11 5.25 2.84 5.10
N LEU A 12 4.24 2.37 4.36
CA LEU A 12 3.19 3.21 3.79
C LEU A 12 1.96 3.32 4.70
N THR A 13 1.69 2.30 5.51
CA THR A 13 0.42 2.14 6.25
C THR A 13 0.56 2.24 7.76
N GLY A 14 1.77 2.13 8.30
CA GLY A 14 2.03 1.97 9.73
C GLY A 14 1.59 0.62 10.32
N LYS A 15 1.04 -0.30 9.50
CA LYS A 15 0.56 -1.61 9.94
C LYS A 15 1.56 -2.69 9.57
N LYS A 16 1.95 -3.53 10.54
CA LYS A 16 2.89 -4.64 10.33
C LYS A 16 2.40 -5.56 9.21
N ALA A 17 3.31 -5.98 8.34
CA ALA A 17 3.08 -7.09 7.44
C ALA A 17 3.68 -8.35 8.05
N THR A 18 2.95 -9.47 7.99
CA THR A 18 3.31 -10.73 8.65
C THR A 18 3.15 -11.90 7.70
N VAL A 19 4.05 -12.88 7.76
CA VAL A 19 3.95 -14.15 7.04
C VAL A 19 4.00 -15.27 8.08
N PRO A 20 2.96 -16.13 8.19
CA PRO A 20 2.97 -17.23 9.14
C PRO A 20 4.02 -18.28 8.75
N VAL A 21 4.63 -18.91 9.76
CA VAL A 21 5.61 -19.97 9.58
C VAL A 21 5.24 -21.15 10.47
N ARG A 22 5.53 -22.36 10.00
CA ARG A 22 5.44 -23.60 10.78
C ARG A 22 6.71 -24.41 10.59
N THR A 23 7.13 -25.09 11.65
CA THR A 23 8.28 -26.00 11.61
C THR A 23 7.77 -27.41 11.80
N VAL A 24 8.14 -28.30 10.88
CA VAL A 24 7.79 -29.72 10.93
C VAL A 24 9.05 -30.55 10.93
N ALA A 25 9.04 -31.66 11.66
CA ALA A 25 10.07 -32.69 11.61
C ALA A 25 9.59 -33.85 10.73
N VAL A 26 10.51 -34.44 9.98
CA VAL A 26 10.28 -35.64 9.19
C VAL A 26 11.09 -36.77 9.84
N GLU A 27 10.42 -37.80 10.32
CA GLU A 27 11.04 -38.93 11.01
C GLU A 27 11.51 -40.02 10.02
N GLU A 28 12.28 -40.99 10.49
CA GLU A 28 12.85 -42.06 9.63
C GLU A 28 11.76 -42.93 8.98
N ASP A 29 10.61 -43.08 9.64
CA ASP A 29 9.43 -43.77 9.11
C ASP A 29 8.63 -42.93 8.09
N GLY A 30 9.07 -41.70 7.82
CA GLY A 30 8.44 -40.75 6.91
C GLY A 30 7.25 -40.01 7.52
N SER A 31 6.97 -40.18 8.82
CA SER A 31 5.93 -39.41 9.50
C SER A 31 6.34 -37.94 9.63
N ILE A 32 5.33 -37.05 9.62
CA ILE A 32 5.52 -35.60 9.72
C ILE A 32 4.89 -35.13 11.03
N THR A 33 5.69 -34.55 11.90
CA THR A 33 5.25 -34.02 13.20
C THR A 33 5.43 -32.51 13.26
N ASP A 34 4.42 -31.80 13.78
CA ASP A 34 4.52 -30.35 14.00
C ASP A 34 5.33 -30.11 15.27
N VAL A 35 6.48 -29.44 15.11
CA VAL A 35 7.42 -29.12 16.20
C VAL A 35 7.49 -27.61 16.47
N SER A 36 6.54 -26.83 15.93
CA SER A 36 6.55 -25.37 16.01
C SER A 36 6.59 -24.85 17.46
N GLU A 37 5.90 -25.51 18.38
CA GLU A 37 5.87 -25.10 19.80
C GLU A 37 7.20 -25.32 20.54
N PHE A 38 8.11 -26.11 19.97
CA PHE A 38 9.40 -26.48 20.57
C PHE A 38 10.60 -25.94 19.77
N THR A 39 10.34 -25.07 18.80
CA THR A 39 11.36 -24.55 17.89
C THR A 39 11.80 -23.16 18.31
N ASP A 40 13.11 -22.97 18.42
CA ASP A 40 13.73 -21.64 18.54
C ASP A 40 14.01 -21.05 17.16
N CYS A 41 13.82 -19.74 16.99
CA CYS A 41 14.07 -19.08 15.72
C CYS A 41 14.89 -17.80 15.87
N ARG A 42 15.71 -17.52 14.85
CA ARG A 42 16.55 -16.34 14.81
C ARG A 42 16.67 -15.79 13.40
N SER A 43 16.29 -14.53 13.25
CA SER A 43 16.62 -13.76 12.06
C SER A 43 18.12 -13.46 12.00
N THR A 44 18.71 -13.60 10.81
CA THR A 44 20.12 -13.23 10.55
C THR A 44 20.35 -11.71 10.55
N ASP A 45 19.30 -10.92 10.31
CA ASP A 45 19.35 -9.45 10.27
C ASP A 45 18.03 -8.86 10.81
N LYS A 46 17.99 -8.53 12.10
CA LYS A 46 16.77 -8.02 12.78
C LYS A 46 16.32 -6.64 12.28
N ASP A 47 17.21 -5.91 11.61
CA ASP A 47 16.91 -4.59 11.04
C ASP A 47 16.18 -4.70 9.70
N ILE A 48 16.10 -5.91 9.11
CA ILE A 48 15.42 -6.20 7.84
C ILE A 48 14.20 -7.11 8.03
N LEU A 49 14.32 -8.21 8.81
CA LEU A 49 13.20 -9.12 9.08
C LEU A 49 13.20 -9.53 10.54
N LYS A 50 12.02 -9.51 11.16
CA LYS A 50 11.84 -9.88 12.55
C LYS A 50 11.06 -11.19 12.62
N VAL A 51 11.31 -11.96 13.68
CA VAL A 51 10.60 -13.20 13.99
C VAL A 51 9.77 -12.97 15.25
N SER A 52 8.62 -13.62 15.37
CA SER A 52 7.84 -13.61 16.60
C SER A 52 8.55 -14.42 17.69
N ASP A 53 8.24 -14.13 18.96
CA ASP A 53 8.82 -14.86 20.10
C ASP A 53 8.42 -16.34 20.13
N ARG A 54 7.28 -16.70 19.50
CA ARG A 54 6.80 -18.08 19.37
C ARG A 54 7.19 -18.75 18.05
N CYS A 55 7.96 -18.07 17.20
CA CYS A 55 8.42 -18.61 15.92
C CYS A 55 7.31 -19.05 14.94
N ASP A 56 6.10 -18.50 15.12
CA ASP A 56 4.89 -18.80 14.35
C ASP A 56 4.62 -17.81 13.20
N TYR A 57 5.36 -16.70 13.15
CA TYR A 57 5.35 -15.79 12.00
C TYR A 57 6.62 -14.92 11.94
N VAL A 58 6.93 -14.48 10.74
CA VAL A 58 7.92 -13.43 10.48
C VAL A 58 7.21 -12.12 10.12
N PHE A 59 7.84 -10.99 10.39
CA PHE A 59 7.20 -9.69 10.16
C PHE A 59 8.17 -8.55 9.89
N VAL A 60 7.63 -7.53 9.24
CA VAL A 60 8.22 -6.20 9.08
C VAL A 60 7.28 -5.16 9.66
N ASN A 61 7.84 -4.09 10.23
CA ASN A 61 7.05 -3.10 11.00
C ASN A 61 7.13 -1.67 10.45
N GLY A 62 7.82 -1.46 9.34
CA GLY A 62 7.93 -0.18 8.65
C GLY A 62 9.11 0.66 9.12
N LYS A 63 9.91 0.18 10.09
CA LYS A 63 11.16 0.83 10.52
C LYS A 63 12.37 0.35 9.73
N GLU A 64 12.23 -0.71 8.96
CA GLU A 64 13.29 -1.25 8.11
C GLU A 64 13.64 -0.20 7.03
N THR A 65 14.92 0.12 6.87
CA THR A 65 15.39 1.13 5.90
C THR A 65 15.77 0.53 4.55
N LYS A 66 15.89 -0.80 4.48
CA LYS A 66 16.28 -1.55 3.28
C LYS A 66 15.63 -2.92 3.26
N GLY A 67 15.42 -3.44 2.05
CA GLY A 67 15.03 -4.83 1.81
C GLY A 67 16.24 -5.71 1.50
N ARG A 68 16.08 -7.03 1.58
CA ARG A 68 17.12 -8.01 1.20
C ARG A 68 16.50 -9.24 0.58
N ALA A 69 17.07 -9.69 -0.53
CA ALA A 69 16.75 -10.96 -1.16
C ALA A 69 17.58 -12.10 -0.57
N LYS A 70 17.03 -13.31 -0.53
CA LYS A 70 17.68 -14.52 0.02
C LYS A 70 18.20 -14.33 1.45
N MET A 71 17.36 -13.74 2.30
CA MET A 71 17.68 -13.55 3.70
C MET A 71 17.29 -14.81 4.48
N ALA A 72 18.25 -15.43 5.17
CA ALA A 72 17.98 -16.63 5.97
C ALA A 72 17.37 -16.30 7.34
N VAL A 73 16.39 -17.09 7.74
CA VAL A 73 15.87 -17.19 9.09
C VAL A 73 16.19 -18.60 9.60
N ASN A 74 16.91 -18.68 10.72
CA ASN A 74 17.32 -19.95 11.29
C ASN A 74 16.24 -20.47 12.22
N PHE A 75 15.90 -21.74 12.11
CA PHE A 75 15.03 -22.48 13.01
C PHE A 75 15.82 -23.65 13.59
N THR A 76 15.72 -23.83 14.90
CA THR A 76 16.46 -24.85 15.64
C THR A 76 15.47 -25.63 16.49
N TYR A 77 15.49 -26.96 16.35
CA TYR A 77 14.71 -27.88 17.17
C TYR A 77 15.66 -28.94 17.73
N SER A 78 15.91 -28.91 19.04
CA SER A 78 16.92 -29.75 19.69
C SER A 78 18.31 -29.62 19.02
N TYR A 79 18.82 -30.68 18.41
CA TYR A 79 20.09 -30.71 17.67
C TYR A 79 19.93 -30.45 16.16
N LEU A 80 18.71 -30.38 15.66
CA LEU A 80 18.40 -30.14 14.25
C LEU A 80 18.31 -28.64 13.99
N SER A 81 18.77 -28.21 12.82
CA SER A 81 18.63 -26.83 12.37
C SER A 81 18.24 -26.77 10.90
N ALA A 82 17.40 -25.80 10.56
CA ALA A 82 16.96 -25.52 9.21
C ALA A 82 16.99 -24.01 8.94
N GLN A 83 17.14 -23.64 7.68
CA GLN A 83 17.10 -22.24 7.24
C GLN A 83 15.93 -22.02 6.28
N LEU A 84 15.13 -21.00 6.58
CA LEU A 84 14.11 -20.49 5.66
C LEU A 84 14.68 -19.26 4.95
N GLU A 85 14.88 -19.34 3.64
CA GLU A 85 15.25 -18.20 2.82
C GLU A 85 14.02 -17.35 2.48
N MET A 86 14.07 -16.06 2.81
CA MET A 86 13.00 -15.09 2.61
C MET A 86 13.46 -13.94 1.72
N ASN A 87 12.55 -13.40 0.90
CA ASN A 87 12.75 -12.14 0.19
C ASN A 87 11.96 -11.02 0.87
N VAL A 88 12.67 -10.01 1.37
CA VAL A 88 12.08 -8.85 2.03
C VAL A 88 12.15 -7.66 1.08
N TRP A 89 10.98 -7.22 0.61
CA TRP A 89 10.84 -6.15 -0.36
C TRP A 89 10.41 -4.85 0.32
N ILE A 90 11.08 -3.73 0.04
CA ILE A 90 10.74 -2.40 0.57
C ILE A 90 10.24 -1.48 -0.54
N PRO A 91 9.20 -0.64 -0.32
CA PRO A 91 8.77 0.33 -1.32
C PRO A 91 9.84 1.39 -1.53
N ARG A 92 10.07 1.76 -2.79
CA ARG A 92 10.97 2.85 -3.15
C ARG A 92 10.28 4.19 -2.88
N LEU A 93 10.97 5.08 -2.18
CA LEU A 93 10.52 6.45 -1.92
C LEU A 93 11.39 7.46 -2.71
N PRO A 94 10.84 8.62 -3.12
CA PRO A 94 9.42 9.03 -2.98
C PRO A 94 8.48 8.21 -3.87
N LEU A 95 7.20 8.17 -3.50
CA LEU A 95 6.15 7.54 -4.32
C LEU A 95 5.87 8.37 -5.58
N GLN A 96 5.45 7.72 -6.66
CA GLN A 96 5.07 8.41 -7.90
C GLN A 96 3.57 8.58 -7.96
N ILE A 97 3.09 9.81 -8.10
CA ILE A 97 1.67 10.11 -8.29
C ILE A 97 1.44 10.36 -9.78
N GLU A 98 0.57 9.56 -10.39
CA GLU A 98 0.15 9.70 -11.78
C GLU A 98 -1.30 10.15 -11.83
N VAL A 99 -1.59 11.10 -12.71
CA VAL A 99 -2.94 11.58 -12.98
C VAL A 99 -3.25 11.33 -14.45
N SER A 100 -4.37 10.68 -14.75
CA SER A 100 -4.70 10.28 -16.13
C SER A 100 -4.90 11.47 -17.06
N ASP A 101 -5.36 12.60 -16.51
CA ASP A 101 -5.52 13.87 -17.21
C ASP A 101 -5.29 15.02 -16.21
N THR A 102 -4.32 15.88 -16.51
CA THR A 102 -3.99 17.04 -15.68
C THR A 102 -4.85 18.26 -15.98
N GLU A 103 -5.55 18.28 -17.12
CA GLU A 103 -6.35 19.41 -17.58
C GLU A 103 -7.86 19.12 -17.48
N LEU A 104 -8.41 19.32 -16.28
CA LEU A 104 -9.83 19.06 -16.02
C LEU A 104 -10.71 20.19 -16.56
N SER A 105 -10.98 20.18 -17.86
CA SER A 105 -11.74 21.23 -18.54
C SER A 105 -13.23 21.22 -18.16
N GLN A 106 -13.85 22.39 -18.23
CA GLN A 106 -15.30 22.51 -18.10
C GLN A 106 -16.00 21.79 -19.25
N ILE A 107 -16.99 20.95 -18.93
CA ILE A 107 -17.81 20.26 -19.92
C ILE A 107 -18.83 21.26 -20.48
N LYS A 108 -18.61 21.70 -21.73
CA LYS A 108 -19.50 22.66 -22.40
C LYS A 108 -20.91 22.09 -22.52
N GLY A 109 -21.91 22.94 -22.24
CA GLY A 109 -23.33 22.57 -22.37
C GLY A 109 -23.87 21.68 -21.24
N TRP A 110 -23.04 21.24 -20.30
CA TRP A 110 -23.47 20.40 -19.19
C TRP A 110 -23.74 21.24 -17.93
N ARG A 111 -24.97 21.14 -17.40
CA ARG A 111 -25.42 21.83 -16.19
C ARG A 111 -26.10 20.82 -15.27
N VAL A 112 -25.59 20.67 -14.05
CA VAL A 112 -26.17 19.73 -13.08
C VAL A 112 -27.09 20.50 -12.14
N PRO A 113 -28.37 20.11 -12.01
CA PRO A 113 -29.27 20.74 -11.06
C PRO A 113 -28.80 20.46 -9.63
N ILE A 114 -28.77 21.51 -8.80
CA ILE A 114 -28.46 21.38 -7.38
C ILE A 114 -29.66 20.68 -6.71
N VAL A 115 -29.52 19.39 -6.40
CA VAL A 115 -30.55 18.68 -5.63
C VAL A 115 -30.41 19.10 -4.18
N ALA A 116 -31.28 20.00 -3.71
CA ALA A 116 -31.41 20.25 -2.27
C ALA A 116 -31.76 18.93 -1.58
N SER A 117 -30.88 18.46 -0.70
CA SER A 117 -31.16 17.31 0.15
C SER A 117 -32.45 17.60 0.91
N ARG A 118 -33.52 16.84 0.63
CA ARG A 118 -34.82 16.97 1.33
C ARG A 118 -34.62 16.65 2.81
N ARG A 119 -34.24 17.64 3.61
CA ARG A 119 -34.57 17.67 5.03
C ARG A 119 -35.96 18.26 5.13
N ASN A 120 -36.90 17.46 5.64
CA ASN A 120 -38.23 17.89 6.03
C ASN A 120 -38.09 19.09 6.99
N SER A 121 -38.33 20.30 6.47
CA SER A 121 -38.68 21.44 7.30
C SER A 121 -39.84 22.12 6.60
N TRP A 122 -41.02 21.93 7.19
CA TRP A 122 -42.16 22.77 6.87
C TRP A 122 -41.79 24.21 7.21
N ASP A 123 -42.26 25.11 6.35
CA ASP A 123 -42.31 26.56 6.53
C ASP A 123 -41.03 27.35 6.24
N SER A 124 -40.85 27.79 4.98
CA SER A 124 -40.21 29.05 4.55
C SER A 124 -40.11 29.11 3.02
N GLU A 125 -41.14 29.68 2.37
CA GLU A 125 -41.23 29.85 0.90
C GLU A 125 -40.18 30.82 0.31
N GLU A 126 -39.30 31.40 1.13
CA GLU A 126 -38.25 32.34 0.70
C GLU A 126 -36.86 31.72 0.51
N GLU A 127 -36.60 30.51 1.03
CA GLU A 127 -35.29 29.82 0.88
C GLU A 127 -35.21 28.97 -0.40
N ASP A 128 -36.34 28.74 -1.08
CA ASP A 128 -36.45 27.89 -2.26
C ASP A 128 -35.92 28.53 -3.55
N ARG A 129 -35.62 29.83 -3.56
CA ARG A 129 -35.04 30.53 -4.72
C ARG A 129 -33.52 30.36 -4.84
N LYS A 130 -32.83 29.96 -3.77
CA LYS A 130 -31.38 29.66 -3.80
C LYS A 130 -31.05 28.20 -4.13
N ALA A 131 -32.02 27.30 -3.98
CA ALA A 131 -31.84 25.87 -4.24
C ALA A 131 -31.95 25.46 -5.71
N LYS A 132 -32.52 26.32 -6.59
CA LYS A 132 -32.76 26.03 -8.02
C LYS A 132 -31.62 26.52 -8.93
N GLY A 133 -30.37 26.32 -8.52
CA GLY A 133 -29.20 26.66 -9.33
C GLY A 133 -28.74 25.47 -10.19
N CYS A 134 -28.21 25.77 -11.38
CA CYS A 134 -27.38 24.84 -12.14
C CYS A 134 -25.92 25.11 -11.81
N THR A 135 -25.15 24.06 -11.48
CA THR A 135 -23.69 24.20 -11.35
C THR A 135 -22.98 23.72 -12.61
N LEU A 136 -21.84 24.33 -12.90
CA LEU A 136 -20.94 23.88 -13.95
C LEU A 136 -20.39 22.49 -13.60
N GLN A 137 -20.07 21.69 -14.61
CA GLN A 137 -19.34 20.44 -14.44
C GLN A 137 -18.01 20.51 -15.14
N TYR A 138 -17.01 19.94 -14.49
CA TYR A 138 -15.66 19.79 -15.00
C TYR A 138 -15.36 18.30 -15.16
N GLN A 139 -14.37 18.00 -15.99
CA GLN A 139 -13.92 16.64 -16.21
C GLN A 139 -13.34 16.02 -14.93
N HIS A 140 -13.24 14.70 -14.96
CA HIS A 140 -12.64 13.90 -13.91
C HIS A 140 -11.41 13.16 -14.45
N ALA A 141 -10.43 12.96 -13.59
CA ALA A 141 -9.26 12.12 -13.85
C ALA A 141 -9.09 11.05 -12.77
N LEU A 142 -8.39 9.98 -13.13
CA LEU A 142 -7.92 8.98 -12.18
C LEU A 142 -6.59 9.42 -11.59
N VAL A 143 -6.42 9.15 -10.30
CA VAL A 143 -5.16 9.31 -9.57
C VAL A 143 -4.67 7.93 -9.17
N GLN A 144 -3.42 7.63 -9.51
CA GLN A 144 -2.71 6.42 -9.12
C GLN A 144 -1.43 6.78 -8.38
N VAL A 145 -1.09 5.99 -7.36
CA VAL A 145 0.17 6.09 -6.64
C VAL A 145 0.94 4.81 -6.86
N LEU A 146 2.10 4.92 -7.48
CA LEU A 146 2.93 3.82 -7.93
C LEU A 146 4.28 3.82 -7.20
N THR A 147 4.83 2.62 -6.99
CA THR A 147 6.21 2.45 -6.52
C THR A 147 6.79 1.12 -6.96
N HIS A 148 8.12 1.04 -7.04
CA HIS A 148 8.84 -0.22 -7.13
C HIS A 148 9.05 -0.79 -5.73
N PHE A 149 8.89 -2.10 -5.60
CA PHE A 149 9.35 -2.84 -4.43
C PHE A 149 10.74 -3.43 -4.72
N VAL A 150 11.71 -3.08 -3.89
CA VAL A 150 13.14 -3.36 -4.12
C VAL A 150 13.77 -4.11 -2.95
N ALA A 151 14.85 -4.84 -3.23
CA ALA A 151 15.66 -5.53 -2.21
C ALA A 151 17.15 -5.55 -2.59
N GLU A 152 18.03 -5.45 -1.61
CA GLU A 152 19.48 -5.62 -1.81
C GLU A 152 19.83 -7.08 -2.12
N ARG A 153 20.85 -7.29 -2.95
CA ARG A 153 21.45 -8.60 -3.18
C ARG A 153 22.90 -8.61 -2.70
N ALA A 154 23.35 -9.72 -2.11
CA ALA A 154 24.71 -9.85 -1.58
C ALA A 154 25.80 -9.90 -2.68
N ASP A 155 25.43 -10.36 -3.88
CA ASP A 155 26.32 -10.66 -5.00
C ASP A 155 26.51 -9.50 -5.99
N GLN A 156 25.62 -8.50 -5.97
CA GLN A 156 25.63 -7.40 -6.96
C GLN A 156 25.78 -6.05 -6.26
N ARG A 157 27.03 -5.55 -6.20
CA ARG A 157 27.37 -4.22 -5.68
C ARG A 157 26.53 -3.13 -6.37
N GLY A 158 25.46 -2.71 -5.71
CA GLY A 158 24.71 -1.49 -6.01
C GLY A 158 23.47 -1.62 -6.90
N ARG A 159 23.13 -2.81 -7.42
CA ARG A 159 21.88 -3.00 -8.18
C ARG A 159 20.84 -3.72 -7.34
N PRO A 160 19.72 -3.07 -6.97
CA PRO A 160 18.66 -3.76 -6.24
C PRO A 160 17.94 -4.77 -7.15
N ALA A 161 17.44 -5.83 -6.55
CA ALA A 161 16.41 -6.67 -7.15
C ALA A 161 15.07 -5.94 -7.12
N TYR A 162 14.18 -6.27 -8.06
CA TYR A 162 12.84 -5.71 -8.18
C TYR A 162 11.81 -6.83 -8.09
N PHE A 163 10.79 -6.65 -7.26
CA PHE A 163 9.76 -7.67 -7.01
C PHE A 163 9.05 -8.14 -8.29
N LEU A 164 8.55 -7.22 -9.11
CA LEU A 164 7.87 -7.53 -10.38
C LEU A 164 8.79 -7.35 -11.60
N GLY A 165 10.11 -7.18 -11.40
CA GLY A 165 11.01 -6.68 -12.43
C GLY A 165 11.05 -5.15 -12.51
N ARG A 166 11.97 -4.63 -13.32
CA ARG A 166 12.31 -3.19 -13.33
C ARG A 166 11.27 -2.32 -14.03
N ASP A 167 10.57 -2.90 -15.00
CA ASP A 167 9.61 -2.18 -15.85
C ASP A 167 8.20 -2.15 -15.24
N TRP A 168 7.99 -2.82 -14.12
CA TRP A 168 6.69 -2.94 -13.45
C TRP A 168 6.69 -2.25 -12.10
N GLN A 169 5.64 -1.46 -11.87
CA GLN A 169 5.37 -0.79 -10.61
C GLN A 169 4.12 -1.35 -9.97
N VAL A 170 4.06 -1.25 -8.64
CA VAL A 170 2.90 -1.69 -7.86
C VAL A 170 2.01 -0.49 -7.59
N ASP A 171 0.72 -0.63 -7.90
CA ASP A 171 -0.31 0.33 -7.51
C ASP A 171 -0.56 0.25 -5.99
N VAL A 172 -0.04 1.23 -5.27
CA VAL A 172 -0.18 1.38 -3.82
C VAL A 172 -1.26 2.40 -3.44
N THR A 173 -2.03 2.92 -4.40
CA THR A 173 -3.16 3.83 -4.16
C THR A 173 -4.10 3.35 -3.05
N PRO A 174 -4.51 2.06 -2.98
CA PRO A 174 -5.40 1.60 -1.90
C PRO A 174 -4.80 1.76 -0.51
N LEU A 175 -3.46 1.68 -0.39
CA LEU A 175 -2.74 1.76 0.88
C LEU A 175 -2.59 3.20 1.35
N VAL A 176 -2.42 4.15 0.42
CA VAL A 176 -2.14 5.56 0.73
C VAL A 176 -3.31 6.51 0.50
N ARG A 177 -4.47 6.01 0.02
CA ARG A 177 -5.65 6.82 -0.34
C ARG A 177 -6.13 7.82 0.72
N TYR A 178 -5.85 7.57 2.00
CA TYR A 178 -6.26 8.42 3.12
C TYR A 178 -5.26 9.54 3.42
N PHE A 179 -4.05 9.46 2.87
CA PHE A 179 -3.03 10.49 3.00
C PHE A 179 -3.03 11.46 1.79
N LEU A 180 -3.56 11.01 0.64
CA LEU A 180 -3.70 11.84 -0.55
C LEU A 180 -4.65 13.02 -0.32
N ARG A 181 -4.21 14.21 -0.71
CA ARG A 181 -4.98 15.45 -0.62
C ARG A 181 -4.76 16.33 -1.83
N VAL A 182 -5.76 17.16 -2.11
CA VAL A 182 -5.66 18.27 -3.06
C VAL A 182 -5.32 19.52 -2.27
N GLU A 183 -4.35 20.30 -2.73
CA GLU A 183 -3.90 21.52 -2.05
C GLU A 183 -4.99 22.60 -2.01
N ASP A 184 -5.51 23.00 -3.18
CA ASP A 184 -6.67 23.89 -3.27
C ASP A 184 -7.94 23.09 -3.60
N SER A 185 -8.77 22.88 -2.56
CA SER A 185 -10.06 22.18 -2.67
C SER A 185 -11.18 22.97 -3.39
N ARG A 186 -10.93 24.25 -3.72
CA ARG A 186 -11.81 25.08 -4.54
C ARG A 186 -11.66 24.76 -6.02
N VAL A 187 -10.44 24.45 -6.46
CA VAL A 187 -10.11 24.12 -7.87
C VAL A 187 -10.46 22.68 -8.21
N ALA A 188 -10.11 21.72 -7.35
CA ALA A 188 -10.41 20.32 -7.57
C ALA A 188 -10.72 19.58 -6.25
N ARG A 189 -11.31 18.40 -6.35
CA ARG A 189 -11.66 17.57 -5.20
C ARG A 189 -11.32 16.11 -5.49
N LEU A 190 -10.73 15.44 -4.50
CA LEU A 190 -10.40 14.03 -4.58
C LEU A 190 -11.51 13.19 -3.94
N HIS A 191 -12.11 12.32 -4.74
CA HIS A 191 -13.15 11.38 -4.33
C HIS A 191 -12.54 10.01 -4.05
N ARG A 192 -12.76 9.53 -2.81
CA ARG A 192 -12.32 8.19 -2.33
C ARG A 192 -10.83 7.90 -2.58
N GLY A 193 -10.00 8.95 -2.68
CA GLY A 193 -8.56 8.84 -2.95
C GLY A 193 -8.20 8.27 -4.32
N ARG A 194 -9.09 8.34 -5.32
CA ARG A 194 -8.86 7.78 -6.66
C ARG A 194 -9.34 8.64 -7.82
N VAL A 195 -10.39 9.42 -7.63
CA VAL A 195 -11.00 10.20 -8.71
C VAL A 195 -10.86 11.67 -8.38
N LEU A 196 -10.08 12.40 -9.19
CA LEU A 196 -9.95 13.84 -9.09
C LEU A 196 -11.05 14.48 -9.94
N SER A 197 -11.89 15.31 -9.34
CA SER A 197 -12.94 16.06 -10.03
C SER A 197 -12.61 17.54 -10.03
N GLY A 198 -12.64 18.18 -11.20
CA GLY A 198 -12.53 19.64 -11.29
C GLY A 198 -13.74 20.33 -10.66
N ARG A 199 -13.55 21.55 -10.17
CA ARG A 199 -14.60 22.34 -9.50
C ARG A 199 -14.65 23.80 -9.95
N ASP A 200 -13.49 24.41 -10.16
CA ASP A 200 -13.37 25.79 -10.61
C ASP A 200 -12.09 25.97 -11.43
N ALA A 201 -12.00 27.08 -12.16
CA ALA A 201 -10.79 27.42 -12.91
C ALA A 201 -9.63 27.71 -11.95
N GLY A 202 -8.47 27.09 -12.20
CA GLY A 202 -7.26 27.31 -11.43
C GLY A 202 -6.25 26.18 -11.62
N VAL A 203 -5.14 26.28 -10.87
CA VAL A 203 -4.09 25.26 -10.82
C VAL A 203 -3.96 24.82 -9.37
N THR A 204 -3.84 23.51 -9.15
CA THR A 204 -3.70 22.89 -7.83
C THR A 204 -2.81 21.65 -7.94
N ALA A 205 -2.23 21.21 -6.82
CA ALA A 205 -1.41 20.02 -6.76
C ALA A 205 -2.12 18.90 -5.97
N VAL A 206 -1.79 17.65 -6.32
CA VAL A 206 -2.13 16.46 -5.54
C VAL A 206 -0.86 15.98 -4.85
N GLN A 207 -0.95 15.71 -3.54
CA GLN A 207 0.16 15.27 -2.70
C GLN A 207 -0.29 14.20 -1.72
#